data_AF-A0A1C7MB58-F1
#
_entry.id   AF-A0A1C7MB58-F1
#
_cell.length_a   1.000
_cell.length_b   1.000
_cell.length_c   1.000
_cell.angle_alpha   90.00
_cell.angle_beta   90.00
_cell.angle_gamma   90.00
#
_symmetry.space_group_name_H-M   'P 1'
#
loop_
_entity.id
_entity.type
_entity.pdbx_description
1 polymer ?
#
loop_
_entity_poly.entity_id
_entity_poly.type
_entity_poly.pdbx_seq_one_letter_code
_entity_poly.pdbx_strand_id
1 'polypeptide(L)'
;MHYEASSGPAIHPTTTAPFTLASTVSPITHPFPTNAWKTVPSKPTPKGPHPLADYIPAYNSAPGTRKIRGTGMCQANAGREMLAWELMERRRAALRQAGRAWKRGHAKNRGGDVAFYFAEKARELQAQARQEQMIAARERVQATRRVSANTVMVDLHGLVVAEAIQVVKDVLQEDGASSDKPLNIITGKGTHSVGGVGVLALQSRVPSKKTGGW
;
A
#
# COMPACT_ATOMS: atom_id res chain seq x y z
N MET A 1 66.91 -7.99 24.83
CA MET A 1 65.55 -8.44 24.48
C MET A 1 65.11 -7.66 23.26
N HIS A 2 65.19 -8.29 22.09
CA HIS A 2 64.85 -7.70 20.80
C HIS A 2 63.35 -7.87 20.56
N TYR A 3 62.66 -6.78 20.23
CA TYR A 3 61.30 -6.82 19.69
C TYR A 3 61.38 -6.45 18.22
N GLU A 4 61.16 -7.44 17.35
CA GLU A 4 61.01 -7.27 15.91
C GLU A 4 59.70 -6.56 15.58
N ALA A 5 59.80 -5.57 14.69
CA ALA A 5 58.69 -4.86 14.09
C ALA A 5 58.05 -5.75 13.00
N SER A 6 56.80 -6.15 13.21
CA SER A 6 55.98 -6.80 12.18
C SER A 6 55.28 -5.74 11.33
N SER A 7 55.77 -5.55 10.10
CA SER A 7 55.17 -4.70 9.08
C SER A 7 53.91 -5.37 8.51
N GLY A 8 52.74 -4.78 8.73
CA GLY A 8 51.49 -5.18 8.07
C GLY A 8 51.50 -4.83 6.58
N PRO A 9 50.88 -5.65 5.71
CA PRO A 9 50.88 -5.41 4.27
C PRO A 9 49.99 -4.22 3.88
N ALA A 10 50.56 -3.34 3.05
CA ALA A 10 49.87 -2.24 2.42
C ALA A 10 48.84 -2.76 1.40
N ILE A 11 47.58 -2.34 1.54
CA ILE A 11 46.51 -2.64 0.59
C ILE A 11 46.46 -1.51 -0.43
N HIS A 12 46.82 -1.83 -1.67
CA HIS A 12 46.79 -0.91 -2.81
C HIS A 12 45.35 -0.71 -3.31
N PRO A 13 44.94 0.50 -3.74
CA PRO A 13 43.67 0.70 -4.42
C PRO A 13 43.70 0.16 -5.85
N THR A 14 42.82 -0.79 -6.17
CA THR A 14 42.60 -1.32 -7.51
C THR A 14 42.03 -0.22 -8.42
N THR A 15 42.84 0.21 -9.38
CA THR A 15 42.44 1.08 -10.49
C THR A 15 41.73 0.24 -11.54
N THR A 16 40.40 0.32 -11.59
CA THR A 16 39.58 -0.31 -12.63
C THR A 16 39.69 0.51 -13.92
N ALA A 17 40.37 -0.05 -14.92
CA ALA A 17 40.44 0.51 -16.26
C ALA A 17 39.06 0.45 -16.97
N PRO A 18 38.71 1.43 -17.82
CA PRO A 18 37.48 1.37 -18.59
C PRO A 18 37.62 0.41 -19.79
N PHE A 19 36.85 -0.68 -19.75
CA PHE A 19 36.65 -1.56 -20.91
C PHE A 19 35.87 -0.80 -21.99
N THR A 20 36.53 -0.52 -23.12
CA THR A 20 35.89 -0.10 -24.37
C THR A 20 35.58 -1.33 -25.19
N LEU A 21 34.35 -1.83 -25.09
CA LEU A 21 33.80 -2.81 -26.03
C LEU A 21 33.00 -2.04 -27.08
N ALA A 22 33.63 -1.80 -28.23
CA ALA A 22 32.94 -1.41 -29.45
C ALA A 22 32.04 -2.58 -29.88
N SER A 23 30.74 -2.47 -29.59
CA SER A 23 29.74 -3.41 -30.07
C SER A 23 28.99 -2.76 -31.23
N THR A 24 29.42 -3.10 -32.44
CA THR A 24 28.75 -2.74 -33.70
C THR A 24 27.46 -3.54 -33.79
N VAL A 25 26.36 -2.96 -33.31
CA VAL A 25 25.01 -3.48 -33.53
C VAL A 25 24.35 -2.61 -34.58
N SER A 26 24.12 -3.19 -35.75
CA SER A 26 23.35 -2.59 -36.85
C SER A 26 21.96 -2.16 -36.34
N PRO A 27 21.44 -0.97 -36.70
CA PRO A 27 20.08 -0.59 -36.37
C PRO A 27 19.12 -1.43 -37.22
N ILE A 28 18.52 -2.44 -36.61
CA ILE A 28 17.33 -3.08 -37.17
C ILE A 28 16.18 -2.09 -36.98
N THR A 29 15.93 -1.31 -38.02
CA THR A 29 14.79 -0.40 -38.13
C THR A 29 13.51 -1.22 -38.30
N HIS A 30 13.00 -1.79 -37.22
CA HIS A 30 11.59 -2.13 -37.15
C HIS A 30 10.83 -0.87 -36.71
N PRO A 31 9.96 -0.29 -37.56
CA PRO A 31 9.08 0.77 -37.09
C PRO A 31 8.15 0.14 -36.05
N PHE A 32 8.36 0.49 -34.78
CA PHE A 32 7.35 0.30 -33.76
C PHE A 32 6.05 0.92 -34.28
N PRO A 33 4.91 0.21 -34.27
CA PRO A 33 3.65 0.88 -34.47
C PRO A 33 3.54 1.90 -33.35
N THR A 34 3.64 3.18 -33.70
CA THR A 34 3.22 4.27 -32.84
C THR A 34 1.82 3.90 -32.36
N ASN A 35 1.67 3.71 -31.05
CA ASN A 35 0.38 3.60 -30.40
C ASN A 35 -0.33 4.95 -30.57
N ALA A 36 -0.81 5.20 -31.79
CA ALA A 36 -1.64 6.32 -32.15
C ALA A 36 -3.01 6.01 -31.56
N TRP A 37 -3.16 6.33 -30.28
CA TRP A 37 -4.48 6.55 -29.69
C TRP A 37 -5.17 7.55 -30.62
N LYS A 38 -6.09 7.05 -31.46
CA LYS A 38 -6.94 7.90 -32.29
C LYS A 38 -7.65 8.85 -31.34
N THR A 39 -7.26 10.12 -31.34
CA THR A 39 -7.95 11.15 -30.58
C THR A 39 -9.36 11.24 -31.15
N VAL A 40 -10.34 10.76 -30.38
CA VAL A 40 -11.74 10.89 -30.75
C VAL A 40 -12.09 12.37 -30.65
N PRO A 41 -12.63 13.02 -31.69
CA PRO A 41 -13.04 14.42 -31.60
C PRO A 41 -14.09 14.56 -30.49
N SER A 42 -13.76 15.30 -29.44
CA SER A 42 -14.70 15.59 -28.36
C SER A 42 -15.81 16.48 -28.91
N LYS A 43 -17.04 15.97 -28.94
CA LYS A 43 -18.22 16.77 -29.27
C LYS A 43 -18.32 17.92 -28.27
N PRO A 44 -18.46 19.18 -28.71
CA PRO A 44 -18.65 20.29 -27.79
C PRO A 44 -19.89 20.03 -26.94
N THR A 45 -19.77 20.22 -25.63
CA THR A 45 -20.90 20.09 -24.72
C THR A 45 -21.93 21.17 -25.07
N PRO A 46 -23.23 20.81 -25.17
CA PRO A 46 -24.26 21.80 -25.40
C PRO A 46 -24.23 22.84 -24.27
N LYS A 47 -24.18 24.12 -24.63
CA LYS A 47 -24.25 25.23 -23.68
C LYS A 47 -25.70 25.39 -23.23
N GLY A 48 -26.06 24.72 -22.14
CA GLY A 48 -27.35 24.91 -21.47
C GLY A 48 -27.83 23.66 -20.74
N PRO A 49 -28.73 23.81 -19.76
CA PRO A 49 -29.42 22.69 -19.16
C PRO A 49 -30.20 21.94 -20.25
N HIS A 50 -30.15 20.61 -20.22
CA HIS A 50 -30.90 19.78 -21.16
C HIS A 50 -32.40 20.09 -21.00
N PRO A 51 -33.21 20.18 -22.08
CA PRO A 51 -34.64 20.53 -21.97
C PRO A 51 -35.47 19.52 -21.15
N LEU A 52 -34.93 18.33 -20.91
CA LEU A 52 -35.50 17.30 -20.02
C LEU A 52 -34.79 17.19 -18.66
N ALA A 53 -33.88 18.11 -18.34
CA ALA A 53 -33.11 18.08 -17.09
C ALA A 53 -34.01 18.14 -15.85
N ASP A 54 -35.14 18.84 -15.94
CA ASP A 54 -36.10 18.98 -14.84
C ASP A 54 -36.84 17.67 -14.52
N TYR A 55 -37.02 16.79 -15.50
CA TYR A 55 -37.81 15.56 -15.38
C TYR A 55 -36.97 14.30 -15.20
N ILE A 56 -35.67 14.36 -15.47
CA ILE A 56 -34.78 13.20 -15.33
C ILE A 56 -33.98 13.36 -14.03
N PRO A 57 -34.22 12.51 -13.00
CA PRO A 57 -33.59 12.63 -11.68
C PRO A 57 -32.05 12.64 -11.71
N ALA A 58 -31.43 12.06 -12.74
CA ALA A 58 -29.97 12.05 -12.89
C ALA A 58 -29.36 13.44 -13.18
N TYR A 59 -30.11 14.36 -13.80
CA TYR A 59 -29.64 15.70 -14.16
C TYR A 59 -29.91 16.74 -13.07
N ASN A 60 -30.80 16.45 -12.12
CA ASN A 60 -31.13 17.33 -10.99
C ASN A 60 -30.08 17.26 -9.85
N SER A 61 -28.81 17.03 -10.20
CA SER A 61 -27.69 17.08 -9.25
C SER A 61 -27.39 18.55 -8.94
N ALA A 62 -28.06 19.11 -7.94
CA ALA A 62 -27.79 20.46 -7.46
C ALA A 62 -26.27 20.63 -7.21
N PRO A 63 -25.65 21.74 -7.65
CA PRO A 63 -24.25 22.02 -7.38
C PRO A 63 -24.09 22.33 -5.89
N GLY A 64 -23.91 21.29 -5.09
CA GLY A 64 -23.74 21.42 -3.63
C GLY A 64 -24.09 20.15 -2.86
N THR A 65 -24.98 19.29 -3.37
CA THR A 65 -25.33 18.04 -2.70
C THR A 65 -24.78 16.86 -3.48
N ARG A 66 -23.46 16.65 -3.33
CA ARG A 66 -22.88 15.33 -3.58
C ARG A 66 -23.60 14.35 -2.65
N LYS A 67 -24.65 13.68 -3.16
CA LYS A 67 -25.13 12.44 -2.57
C LYS A 67 -23.95 11.48 -2.62
N ILE A 68 -23.26 11.35 -1.49
CA ILE A 68 -22.28 10.30 -1.25
C ILE A 68 -23.05 8.99 -1.46
N ARG A 69 -22.80 8.39 -2.62
CA ARG A 69 -23.45 7.16 -3.06
C ARG A 69 -23.00 6.05 -2.12
N GLY A 70 -23.87 5.67 -1.20
CA GLY A 70 -23.81 4.41 -0.47
C GLY A 70 -22.65 4.26 0.51
N THR A 71 -22.66 5.01 1.60
CA THR A 71 -21.95 4.63 2.85
C THR A 71 -22.91 3.84 3.75
N GLY A 72 -23.52 2.79 3.19
CA GLY A 72 -24.19 1.79 4.01
C GLY A 72 -23.12 0.93 4.66
N MET A 73 -23.02 1.00 5.99
CA MET A 73 -22.28 0.05 6.85
C MET A 73 -20.78 0.33 7.12
N CYS A 74 -20.41 1.39 7.86
CA CYS A 74 -19.09 1.46 8.56
C CYS A 74 -18.94 2.62 9.56
N GLN A 75 -19.88 2.85 10.49
CA GLN A 75 -19.68 3.91 11.50
C GLN A 75 -18.76 3.50 12.67
N ALA A 76 -18.67 2.21 13.02
CA ALA A 76 -17.82 1.76 14.13
C ALA A 76 -16.32 1.77 13.79
N ASN A 77 -15.95 1.31 12.59
CA ASN A 77 -14.53 1.23 12.17
C ASN A 77 -13.93 2.60 11.83
N ALA A 78 -14.77 3.60 11.55
CA ALA A 78 -14.31 4.93 11.21
C ALA A 78 -13.47 5.56 12.34
N GLY A 79 -13.77 5.28 13.61
CA GLY A 79 -13.01 5.85 14.73
C GLY A 79 -11.53 5.45 14.74
N ARG A 80 -11.25 4.16 14.56
CA ARG A 80 -9.88 3.61 14.56
C ARG A 80 -9.12 3.97 13.28
N GLU A 81 -9.77 3.90 12.12
CA GLU A 81 -9.18 4.36 10.86
C GLU A 81 -8.86 5.86 10.89
N MET A 82 -9.74 6.69 11.49
CA MET A 82 -9.49 8.12 11.70
C MET A 82 -8.34 8.37 12.68
N LEU A 83 -8.24 7.61 13.77
CA LEU A 83 -7.14 7.72 14.72
C LEU A 83 -5.80 7.36 14.05
N ALA A 84 -5.75 6.29 13.27
CA ALA A 84 -4.58 5.92 12.49
C ALA A 84 -4.17 7.03 11.51
N TRP A 85 -5.14 7.66 10.85
CA TRP A 85 -4.89 8.80 9.96
C TRP A 85 -4.32 10.00 10.72
N GLU A 86 -4.89 10.33 11.89
CA GLU A 86 -4.42 11.41 12.74
C GLU A 86 -2.98 11.18 13.22
N LEU A 87 -2.66 9.96 13.66
CA LEU A 87 -1.30 9.56 14.05
C LEU A 87 -0.31 9.72 12.88
N MET A 88 -0.72 9.37 11.67
CA MET A 88 0.10 9.56 10.47
C MET A 88 0.30 11.04 10.14
N GLU A 89 -0.69 11.90 10.38
CA GLU A 89 -0.52 13.34 10.20
C GLU A 89 0.40 13.95 11.25
N ARG A 90 0.28 13.54 12.52
CA ARG A 90 1.22 13.91 13.58
C ARG A 90 2.64 13.45 13.26
N ARG A 91 2.81 12.24 12.71
CA ARG A 91 4.10 11.73 12.23
C ARG A 91 4.69 12.63 11.15
N ARG A 92 3.89 13.03 10.15
CA ARG A 92 4.34 13.95 9.09
C ARG A 92 4.76 15.30 9.66
N ALA A 93 4.03 15.81 10.65
CA ALA A 93 4.39 17.05 11.34
C ALA A 93 5.74 16.92 12.07
N ALA A 94 5.96 15.82 12.81
CA ALA A 94 7.22 15.54 13.50
C ALA A 94 8.39 15.43 12.51
N LEU A 95 8.23 14.73 11.38
CA LEU A 95 9.26 14.64 10.34
C LEU A 95 9.57 16.00 9.70
N ARG A 96 8.56 16.85 9.49
CA ARG A 96 8.77 18.23 9.02
C ARG A 96 9.58 19.05 10.03
N GLN A 97 9.34 18.88 11.33
CA GLN A 97 10.10 19.54 12.39
C GLN A 97 11.54 19.01 12.47
N ALA A 98 11.73 17.69 12.43
CA ALA A 98 13.04 17.06 12.38
C ALA A 98 13.86 17.58 11.20
N GLY A 99 13.28 17.61 10.00
CA GLY A 99 13.94 18.13 8.81
C GLY A 99 14.27 19.62 8.89
N ARG A 100 13.45 20.44 9.55
CA ARG A 100 13.77 21.86 9.80
C ARG A 100 14.92 22.01 10.80
N ALA A 101 14.88 21.26 11.91
CA ALA A 101 15.92 21.28 12.93
C ALA A 101 17.27 20.78 12.38
N TRP A 102 17.25 19.76 11.52
CA TRP A 102 18.44 19.27 10.84
C TRP A 102 19.04 20.32 9.89
N LYS A 103 18.22 20.91 9.03
CA LYS A 103 18.68 21.91 8.04
C LYS A 103 19.20 23.20 8.68
N ARG A 104 18.59 23.63 9.78
CA ARG A 104 19.00 24.84 10.53
C ARG A 104 20.08 24.52 11.58
N GLY A 105 20.27 23.25 11.89
CA GLY A 105 21.19 22.78 12.91
C GLY A 105 22.63 23.00 12.53
N HIS A 106 23.43 23.43 13.50
CA HIS A 106 24.88 23.50 13.36
C HIS A 106 25.54 22.96 14.64
N ALA A 107 26.84 22.67 14.59
CA ALA A 107 27.56 21.99 15.67
C ALA A 107 27.43 22.69 17.04
N LYS A 108 27.21 24.01 17.05
CA LYS A 108 27.03 24.81 18.27
C LYS A 108 25.60 24.86 18.81
N ASN A 109 24.60 24.57 17.98
CA ASN A 109 23.18 24.81 18.30
C ASN A 109 22.38 23.52 18.57
N ARG A 110 23.04 22.37 18.79
CA ARG A 110 22.40 21.08 19.09
C ARG A 110 21.23 20.71 18.17
N GLY A 111 21.24 21.20 16.93
CA GLY A 111 20.14 20.98 15.99
C GLY A 111 20.00 19.51 15.59
N GLY A 112 21.10 18.75 15.66
CA GLY A 112 21.11 17.30 15.54
C GLY A 112 20.29 16.61 16.63
N ASP A 113 20.48 17.00 17.89
CA ASP A 113 19.75 16.41 19.03
C ASP A 113 18.24 16.68 18.93
N VAL A 114 17.87 17.91 18.57
CA VAL A 114 16.46 18.29 18.36
C VAL A 114 15.86 17.53 17.17
N ALA A 115 16.61 17.40 16.08
CA ALA A 115 16.18 16.60 14.92
C ALA A 115 15.99 15.13 15.28
N PHE A 116 16.92 14.56 16.08
CA PHE A 116 16.87 13.19 16.55
C PHE A 116 15.63 12.94 17.42
N TYR A 117 15.33 13.83 18.36
CA TYR A 117 14.13 13.75 19.20
C TYR A 117 12.85 13.65 18.36
N PHE A 118 12.68 14.55 17.37
CA PHE A 118 11.49 14.51 16.52
C PHE A 118 11.45 13.31 15.57
N ALA A 119 12.62 12.79 15.17
CA ALA A 119 12.70 11.55 14.37
C ALA A 119 12.25 10.33 15.18
N GLU A 120 12.66 10.21 16.45
CA GLU A 120 12.19 9.17 17.36
C GLU A 120 10.68 9.30 17.61
N LYS A 121 10.19 10.52 17.84
CA LYS A 121 8.74 10.78 17.97
C LYS A 121 7.96 10.33 16.73
N ALA A 122 8.50 10.55 15.54
CA ALA A 122 7.88 10.08 14.30
C ALA A 122 7.85 8.55 14.19
N ARG A 123 8.88 7.84 14.70
CA ARG A 123 8.92 6.37 14.75
C ARG A 123 7.87 5.81 15.70
N GLU A 124 7.72 6.41 16.88
CA GLU A 124 6.66 6.04 17.84
C GLU A 124 5.26 6.19 17.22
N LEU A 125 4.98 7.36 16.63
CA LEU A 125 3.69 7.64 16.00
C LEU A 125 3.41 6.68 14.84
N GLN A 126 4.45 6.27 14.08
CA GLN A 126 4.32 5.26 13.04
C GLN A 126 4.00 3.88 13.60
N ALA A 127 4.59 3.50 14.74
CA ALA A 127 4.27 2.23 15.39
C ALA A 127 2.83 2.22 15.90
N GLN A 128 2.39 3.31 16.54
CA GLN A 128 1.01 3.48 16.99
C GLN A 128 0.02 3.45 15.82
N ALA A 129 0.29 4.19 14.74
CA ALA A 129 -0.58 4.19 13.57
C ALA A 129 -0.73 2.78 12.98
N ARG A 130 0.36 2.02 12.85
CA ARG A 130 0.31 0.62 12.37
C ARG A 130 -0.52 -0.28 13.28
N GLN A 131 -0.42 -0.09 14.60
CA GLN A 131 -1.21 -0.85 15.56
C GLN A 131 -2.71 -0.56 15.40
N GLU A 132 -3.08 0.72 15.32
CA GLU A 132 -4.48 1.12 15.14
C GLU A 132 -5.03 0.67 13.78
N GLN A 133 -4.22 0.70 12.72
CA GLN A 133 -4.58 0.15 11.41
C GLN A 133 -4.85 -1.36 11.47
N MET A 134 -3.99 -2.12 12.15
CA MET A 134 -4.18 -3.56 12.31
C MET A 134 -5.44 -3.89 13.11
N ILE A 135 -5.75 -3.12 14.16
CA ILE A 135 -6.98 -3.28 14.94
C ILE A 135 -8.20 -2.96 14.07
N ALA A 136 -8.19 -1.84 13.35
CA ALA A 136 -9.26 -1.46 12.43
C ALA A 136 -9.49 -2.53 11.36
N ALA A 137 -8.41 -3.12 10.82
CA ALA A 137 -8.48 -4.20 9.85
C ALA A 137 -9.21 -5.43 10.43
N ARG A 138 -8.87 -5.85 11.66
CA ARG A 138 -9.54 -6.96 12.35
C ARG A 138 -11.02 -6.65 12.59
N GLU A 139 -11.34 -5.47 13.10
CA GLU A 139 -12.72 -5.03 13.33
C GLU A 139 -13.54 -5.03 12.05
N ARG A 140 -12.95 -4.57 10.94
CA ARG A 140 -13.58 -4.58 9.61
C ARG A 140 -13.92 -5.98 9.14
N VAL A 141 -12.97 -6.91 9.22
CA VAL A 141 -13.20 -8.30 8.83
C VAL A 141 -14.26 -8.96 9.72
N GLN A 142 -14.16 -8.78 11.04
CA GLN A 142 -15.14 -9.35 11.98
C GLN A 142 -16.54 -8.77 11.76
N ALA A 143 -16.67 -7.47 11.50
CA ALA A 143 -17.95 -6.85 11.19
C ALA A 143 -18.59 -7.46 9.94
N THR A 144 -17.81 -7.63 8.86
CA THR A 144 -18.30 -8.28 7.63
C THR A 144 -18.72 -9.73 7.91
N ARG A 145 -17.95 -10.48 8.70
CA ARG A 145 -18.25 -11.87 9.07
C ARG A 145 -19.51 -12.01 9.93
N ARG A 146 -19.82 -11.03 10.78
CA ARG A 146 -21.05 -11.02 11.60
C ARG A 146 -22.30 -10.76 10.77
N VAL A 147 -22.18 -9.91 9.75
CA VAL A 147 -23.31 -9.54 8.88
C VAL A 147 -23.55 -10.60 7.79
N SER A 148 -22.48 -11.21 7.30
CA SER A 148 -22.54 -12.34 6.36
C SER A 148 -23.04 -13.59 7.08
N ALA A 149 -24.11 -14.21 6.59
CA ALA A 149 -24.55 -15.53 7.04
C ALA A 149 -23.49 -16.64 6.86
N ASN A 150 -22.46 -16.37 6.05
CA ASN A 150 -21.32 -17.25 5.82
C ASN A 150 -20.14 -16.83 6.70
N THR A 151 -19.99 -17.45 7.87
CA THR A 151 -18.81 -17.30 8.74
C THR A 151 -17.51 -17.75 8.09
N VAL A 152 -17.59 -18.52 7.00
CA VAL A 152 -16.46 -19.10 6.25
C VAL A 152 -15.84 -18.11 5.25
N MET A 153 -16.46 -16.94 5.06
CA MET A 153 -15.99 -15.93 4.11
C MET A 153 -15.21 -14.82 4.83
N VAL A 154 -14.01 -14.51 4.35
CA VAL A 154 -13.12 -13.47 4.88
C VAL A 154 -12.86 -12.43 3.80
N ASP A 155 -13.31 -11.21 4.05
CA ASP A 155 -13.14 -10.11 3.12
C ASP A 155 -11.96 -9.22 3.52
N LEU A 156 -10.91 -9.23 2.70
CA LEU A 156 -9.66 -8.52 2.91
C LEU A 156 -9.53 -7.30 1.98
N HIS A 157 -10.61 -6.87 1.33
CA HIS A 157 -10.55 -5.71 0.45
C HIS A 157 -10.03 -4.47 1.18
N GLY A 158 -9.16 -3.72 0.52
CA GLY A 158 -8.64 -2.46 1.05
C GLY A 158 -7.61 -2.60 2.18
N LEU A 159 -7.28 -3.83 2.61
CA LEU A 159 -6.20 -4.07 3.56
C LEU A 159 -4.84 -4.08 2.87
N VAL A 160 -3.81 -3.67 3.61
CA VAL A 160 -2.42 -3.85 3.18
C VAL A 160 -2.05 -5.33 3.31
N VAL A 161 -1.13 -5.81 2.46
CA VAL A 161 -0.71 -7.23 2.42
C VAL A 161 -0.32 -7.78 3.79
N ALA A 162 0.48 -7.02 4.55
CA ALA A 162 0.94 -7.46 5.88
C ALA A 162 -0.24 -7.65 6.85
N GLU A 163 -1.22 -6.74 6.81
CA GLU A 163 -2.43 -6.82 7.62
C GLU A 163 -3.29 -8.00 7.18
N ALA A 164 -3.52 -8.16 5.88
CA ALA A 164 -4.30 -9.23 5.30
C ALA A 164 -3.73 -10.61 5.66
N ILE A 165 -2.41 -10.80 5.54
CA ILE A 165 -1.74 -12.05 5.93
C ILE A 165 -1.95 -12.34 7.42
N GLN A 166 -1.79 -11.33 8.27
CA GLN A 166 -1.95 -11.52 9.71
C GLN A 166 -3.40 -11.85 10.07
N VAL A 167 -4.38 -11.15 9.50
CA VAL A 167 -5.81 -11.44 9.72
C VAL A 167 -6.15 -12.86 9.27
N VAL A 168 -5.65 -13.32 8.11
CA VAL A 168 -5.89 -14.68 7.65
C VAL A 168 -5.29 -15.71 8.59
N LYS A 169 -4.07 -15.48 9.11
CA LYS A 169 -3.47 -16.37 10.11
C LYS A 169 -4.30 -16.44 11.39
N ASP A 170 -4.75 -15.29 11.89
CA ASP A 170 -5.59 -15.22 13.08
C ASP A 170 -6.89 -16.03 12.86
N VAL A 171 -7.56 -15.83 11.72
CA VAL A 171 -8.80 -16.57 11.39
C VAL A 171 -8.56 -18.08 11.22
N LEU A 172 -7.48 -18.48 10.56
CA LEU A 172 -7.13 -19.90 10.42
C LEU A 172 -6.85 -20.56 11.76
N GLN A 173 -6.28 -19.82 12.71
CA GLN A 173 -6.03 -20.31 14.05
C GLN A 173 -7.32 -20.43 14.90
N GLU A 174 -8.26 -19.49 14.74
CA GLU A 174 -9.52 -19.48 15.48
C GLU A 174 -10.53 -20.52 14.95
N ASP A 175 -10.75 -20.55 13.64
CA ASP A 175 -11.82 -21.34 13.02
C ASP A 175 -11.35 -22.69 12.47
N GLY A 176 -10.05 -22.83 12.24
CA GLY A 176 -9.47 -23.91 11.46
C GLY A 176 -9.86 -23.82 9.98
N ALA A 177 -9.14 -24.57 9.15
CA ALA A 177 -9.56 -24.88 7.79
C ALA A 177 -9.41 -26.38 7.56
N SER A 178 -10.48 -27.01 7.09
CA SER A 178 -10.49 -28.43 6.71
C SER A 178 -10.98 -28.58 5.27
N SER A 179 -10.74 -29.74 4.67
CA SER A 179 -11.27 -30.06 3.33
C SER A 179 -12.80 -29.92 3.26
N ASP A 180 -13.49 -30.19 4.37
CA ASP A 180 -14.96 -30.13 4.45
C ASP A 180 -15.48 -28.72 4.80
N LYS A 181 -14.58 -27.82 5.23
CA LYS A 181 -14.89 -26.42 5.58
C LYS A 181 -13.77 -25.51 5.07
N PRO A 182 -13.68 -25.28 3.75
CA PRO A 182 -12.62 -24.48 3.15
C PRO A 182 -12.85 -22.98 3.44
N LEU A 183 -11.81 -22.25 3.85
CA LEU A 183 -11.88 -20.81 4.08
C LEU A 183 -11.91 -20.04 2.74
N ASN A 184 -12.93 -19.19 2.55
CA ASN A 184 -13.10 -18.41 1.32
C ASN A 184 -12.58 -16.98 1.52
N ILE A 185 -11.55 -16.58 0.78
CA ILE A 185 -10.91 -15.27 0.92
C ILE A 185 -11.28 -14.36 -0.26
N ILE A 186 -11.76 -13.16 0.02
CA ILE A 186 -12.04 -12.10 -0.96
C ILE A 186 -10.97 -11.03 -0.84
N THR A 187 -10.18 -10.84 -1.89
CA THR A 187 -9.05 -9.89 -1.90
C THR A 187 -9.33 -8.62 -2.69
N GLY A 188 -10.57 -8.46 -3.17
CA GLY A 188 -11.03 -7.36 -4.02
C GLY A 188 -10.66 -7.52 -5.50
N LYS A 189 -11.17 -6.62 -6.35
CA LYS A 189 -11.01 -6.68 -7.82
C LYS A 189 -9.60 -6.31 -8.34
N GLY A 190 -8.67 -5.92 -7.46
CA GLY A 190 -7.30 -5.52 -7.84
C GLY A 190 -7.14 -4.13 -8.47
N THR A 191 -8.21 -3.33 -8.57
CA THR A 191 -8.17 -1.99 -9.23
C THR A 191 -7.49 -0.90 -8.40
N HIS A 192 -7.15 -1.17 -7.15
CA HIS A 192 -6.49 -0.21 -6.24
C HIS A 192 -5.01 -0.52 -6.03
N SER A 193 -4.48 -1.55 -6.68
CA SER A 193 -3.08 -1.94 -6.59
C SER A 193 -2.23 -1.05 -7.52
N VAL A 194 -1.19 -0.43 -6.98
CA VAL A 194 -0.21 0.34 -7.77
C VAL A 194 0.42 -0.62 -8.79
N GLY A 195 0.24 -0.35 -10.09
CA GLY A 195 0.82 -1.15 -11.17
C GLY A 195 -0.01 -2.36 -11.66
N GLY A 196 -1.28 -2.50 -11.29
CA GLY A 196 -2.16 -3.55 -11.84
C GLY A 196 -1.86 -4.99 -11.39
N VAL A 197 -0.90 -5.16 -10.46
CA VAL A 197 -0.64 -6.46 -9.81
C VAL A 197 -1.50 -6.54 -8.56
N GLY A 198 -2.52 -7.40 -8.57
CA GLY A 198 -3.31 -7.68 -7.37
C GLY A 198 -2.39 -8.19 -6.26
N VAL A 199 -2.10 -7.34 -5.28
CA VAL A 199 -1.07 -7.60 -4.26
C VAL A 199 -1.40 -8.81 -3.36
N LEU A 200 -2.66 -9.27 -3.41
CA LEU A 200 -3.18 -10.42 -2.68
C LEU A 200 -3.59 -11.59 -3.60
N ALA A 201 -3.32 -11.52 -4.91
CA ALA A 201 -3.65 -12.60 -5.85
C ALA A 201 -2.63 -13.74 -5.87
N LEU A 202 -1.63 -13.74 -4.96
CA LEU A 202 -0.65 -14.82 -4.87
C LEU A 202 -1.11 -15.90 -3.88
N GLN A 203 -1.87 -16.84 -4.44
CA GLN A 203 -1.73 -18.29 -4.21
C GLN A 203 -2.02 -18.85 -2.81
N SER A 204 -3.30 -19.14 -2.51
CA SER A 204 -3.70 -20.16 -1.53
C SER A 204 -4.71 -21.15 -2.12
N ARG A 205 -4.30 -21.85 -3.19
CA ARG A 205 -4.88 -23.16 -3.52
C ARG A 205 -3.80 -24.19 -3.22
N VAL A 206 -3.75 -24.68 -1.99
CA VAL A 206 -2.94 -25.86 -1.67
C VAL A 206 -3.74 -27.08 -2.14
N PRO A 207 -3.30 -27.81 -3.18
CA PRO A 207 -3.93 -29.07 -3.51
C PRO A 207 -3.62 -30.08 -2.41
N SER A 208 -4.65 -30.47 -1.65
CA SER A 208 -4.64 -31.69 -0.85
C SER A 208 -4.38 -32.86 -1.80
N LYS A 209 -3.16 -33.44 -1.74
CA LYS A 209 -2.87 -34.69 -2.43
C LYS A 209 -3.62 -35.81 -1.69
N LYS A 210 -4.73 -36.26 -2.27
CA LYS A 210 -5.22 -37.63 -2.03
C LYS A 210 -4.14 -38.60 -2.53
N THR A 211 -3.53 -39.34 -1.64
CA THR A 211 -2.92 -40.63 -1.95
C THR A 211 -3.74 -41.70 -1.25
N GLY A 212 -4.73 -42.23 -1.98
CA GLY A 212 -5.25 -43.57 -1.72
C GLY A 212 -4.32 -44.57 -2.39
N GLY A 213 -3.91 -45.57 -1.63
CA GLY A 213 -3.26 -46.79 -2.10
C GLY A 213 -3.84 -47.93 -1.26
N TRP A 214 -4.21 -49.00 -1.96
CA TRP A 214 -4.78 -50.23 -1.42
C TRP A 214 -3.92 -50.87 -0.34
#